data_AF-A0A351MEX0-F1
#
_entry.id   AF-A0A351MEX0-F1
#
_cell.length_a   1.000
_cell.length_b   1.000
_cell.length_c   1.000
_cell.angle_alpha   90.00
_cell.angle_beta   90.00
_cell.angle_gamma   90.00
#
_symmetry.space_group_name_H-M   'P 1'
#
loop_
_entity.id
_entity.type
_entity.pdbx_description
1 polymer ?
#
loop_
_entity_poly.entity_id
_entity_poly.type
_entity_poly.pdbx_seq_one_letter_code
_entity_poly.pdbx_strand_id
1 'polypeptide(L)'
;ERVQRIELGESLAASRERSTAADFTLAPIPEGRRLRSQAMVNSLATTLAELRIDDVDAAAARPLSGETLRATRFVTFDGLAITVHTAERDDGVWARFEFAHESPAATPTDAPVATPADAVTAADVPAADPALATPAPDAAAQAAALTARTTGW
;
A
#
# COMPACT_ATOMS: atom_id res chain seq x y z
N GLU A 1 3.68 -5.52 -6.42
CA GLU A 1 3.21 -5.79 -5.03
C GLU A 1 1.77 -5.33 -4.86
N ARG A 2 1.06 -5.81 -3.83
CA ARG A 2 -0.34 -5.44 -3.57
C ARG A 2 -0.43 -4.52 -2.35
N VAL A 3 -1.11 -3.38 -2.49
CA VAL A 3 -1.35 -2.41 -1.40
C VAL A 3 -2.30 -3.00 -0.36
N GLN A 4 -1.92 -3.04 0.91
CA GLN A 4 -2.79 -3.45 2.02
C GLN A 4 -3.59 -2.26 2.57
N ARG A 5 -2.95 -1.11 2.75
CA ARG A 5 -3.52 0.09 3.38
C ARG A 5 -3.16 1.35 2.61
N ILE A 6 -4.08 2.31 2.60
CA ILE A 6 -3.92 3.67 2.06
C ILE A 6 -4.38 4.64 3.15
N GLU A 7 -3.55 5.59 3.53
CA GLU A 7 -3.84 6.63 4.52
C GLU A 7 -3.83 7.97 3.80
N LEU A 8 -4.93 8.72 3.90
CA LEU A 8 -5.20 9.98 3.21
C LEU A 8 -5.30 11.10 4.27
N GLY A 9 -4.18 11.77 4.53
CA GLY A 9 -4.09 12.73 5.64
C GLY A 9 -4.34 12.09 7.00
N GLU A 10 -4.89 12.86 7.94
CA GLU A 10 -5.02 12.43 9.36
C GLU A 10 -6.30 11.64 9.66
N SER A 11 -7.31 11.70 8.78
CA SER A 11 -8.69 11.31 9.15
C SER A 11 -9.31 10.23 8.28
N LEU A 12 -8.63 9.80 7.22
CA LEU A 12 -9.20 8.87 6.26
C LEU A 12 -8.20 7.77 5.92
N ALA A 13 -8.62 6.52 6.06
CA ALA A 13 -7.83 5.36 5.66
C ALA A 13 -8.70 4.36 4.91
N ALA A 14 -8.10 3.65 3.96
CA ALA A 14 -8.69 2.52 3.25
C ALA A 14 -7.78 1.31 3.45
N SER A 15 -8.33 0.14 3.75
CA SER A 15 -7.55 -1.07 3.98
C SER A 15 -8.27 -2.32 3.51
N ARG A 16 -7.53 -3.35 3.13
CA ARG A 16 -8.07 -4.69 2.90
C ARG A 16 -7.35 -5.70 3.77
N GLU A 17 -8.11 -6.64 4.30
CA GLU A 17 -7.59 -7.68 5.20
C GLU A 17 -6.76 -8.72 4.46
N ARG A 18 -7.15 -9.04 3.22
CA ARG A 18 -6.50 -10.06 2.40
C ARG A 18 -6.07 -9.49 1.06
N SER A 19 -4.94 -9.97 0.56
CA SER A 19 -4.42 -9.55 -0.74
C SER A 19 -5.35 -9.93 -1.89
N THR A 20 -6.19 -10.95 -1.71
CA THR A 20 -7.19 -11.45 -2.67
C THR A 20 -8.52 -10.69 -2.61
N ALA A 21 -8.73 -9.84 -1.60
CA ALA A 21 -9.95 -9.04 -1.51
C ALA A 21 -10.02 -8.04 -2.68
N ALA A 22 -11.18 -8.01 -3.34
CA ALA A 22 -11.43 -7.14 -4.49
C ALA A 22 -11.51 -5.66 -4.09
N ASP A 23 -12.12 -5.39 -2.93
CA ASP A 23 -12.44 -4.04 -2.47
C ASP A 23 -11.66 -3.64 -1.22
N PHE A 24 -11.37 -2.35 -1.10
CA PHE A 24 -10.84 -1.74 0.13
C PHE A 24 -11.97 -1.35 1.08
N THR A 25 -11.84 -1.68 2.35
CA THR A 25 -12.73 -1.18 3.41
C THR A 25 -12.25 0.20 3.86
N LEU A 26 -13.15 1.19 3.87
CA LEU A 26 -12.84 2.54 4.35
C LEU A 26 -13.04 2.62 5.87
N ALA A 27 -12.09 3.24 6.58
CA ALA A 27 -12.25 3.67 7.96
C ALA A 27 -13.45 4.64 8.08
N PRO A 28 -14.07 4.77 9.26
CA PRO A 28 -15.24 5.62 9.46
C PRO A 28 -15.01 7.04 8.93
N ILE A 29 -15.87 7.44 8.00
CA ILE A 29 -15.81 8.74 7.33
C ILE A 29 -16.16 9.83 8.35
N PRO A 30 -15.38 10.93 8.42
CA PRO A 30 -15.69 12.05 9.31
C PRO A 30 -17.12 12.58 9.10
N GLU A 31 -17.73 13.09 10.18
CA GLU A 31 -19.11 13.59 10.13
C GLU A 31 -19.30 14.65 9.03
N GLY A 32 -20.45 14.61 8.36
CA GLY A 32 -20.78 15.51 7.25
C GLY A 32 -20.08 15.17 5.92
N ARG A 33 -19.24 14.14 5.86
CA ARG A 33 -18.62 13.66 4.62
C ARG A 33 -19.27 12.35 4.18
N ARG A 34 -19.33 12.13 2.86
CA ARG A 34 -19.86 10.90 2.25
C ARG A 34 -18.90 10.39 1.19
N LEU A 35 -18.78 9.07 1.12
CA LEU A 35 -18.04 8.44 0.04
C LEU A 35 -18.80 8.65 -1.27
N ARG A 36 -18.14 9.22 -2.27
CA ARG A 36 -18.73 9.42 -3.59
C ARG A 36 -18.91 8.11 -4.35
N SER A 37 -17.94 7.21 -4.26
CA SER A 37 -18.01 5.88 -4.88
C SER A 37 -16.90 4.98 -4.34
N GLN A 38 -17.22 3.70 -4.17
CA GLN A 38 -16.25 2.64 -3.83
C GLN A 38 -15.20 2.46 -4.94
N ALA A 39 -15.59 2.65 -6.20
CA ALA A 39 -14.68 2.55 -7.33
C ALA A 39 -13.54 3.59 -7.26
N MET A 40 -13.81 4.79 -6.71
CA MET A 40 -12.76 5.78 -6.52
C MET A 40 -11.73 5.34 -5.47
N VAL A 41 -12.17 4.66 -4.41
CA VAL A 41 -11.25 4.10 -3.40
C VAL A 41 -10.36 3.03 -4.02
N ASN A 42 -10.95 2.14 -4.83
CA ASN A 42 -10.18 1.09 -5.49
C ASN A 42 -9.20 1.68 -6.54
N SER A 43 -9.56 2.77 -7.22
CA SER A 43 -8.69 3.43 -8.20
C SER A 43 -7.44 4.08 -7.60
N LEU A 44 -7.47 4.45 -6.31
CA LEU A 44 -6.27 4.98 -5.62
C LEU A 44 -5.14 3.94 -5.59
N ALA A 45 -5.48 2.67 -5.42
CA ALA A 45 -4.48 1.60 -5.42
C ALA A 45 -3.88 1.35 -6.80
N THR A 46 -4.63 1.56 -7.88
CA THR A 46 -4.12 1.41 -9.26
C THR A 46 -3.32 2.63 -9.72
N THR A 47 -3.60 3.80 -9.15
CA THR A 47 -2.91 5.07 -9.52
C THR A 47 -1.40 4.96 -9.39
N LEU A 48 -0.88 4.36 -8.31
CA LEU A 48 0.57 4.15 -8.16
C LEU A 48 1.14 3.18 -9.20
N ALA A 49 0.38 2.16 -9.60
CA ALA A 49 0.85 1.16 -10.56
C ALA A 49 0.94 1.71 -11.98
N GLU A 50 0.09 2.67 -12.32
CA GLU A 50 0.03 3.31 -13.63
C GLU A 50 0.74 4.67 -13.67
N LEU A 51 1.34 5.09 -12.55
CA LEU A 51 1.96 6.39 -12.43
C LEU A 51 3.13 6.53 -13.42
N ARG A 52 3.07 7.60 -14.22
CA ARG A 52 4.18 8.04 -15.07
C ARG A 52 4.66 9.41 -14.60
N ILE A 53 5.96 9.60 -14.65
CA ILE A 53 6.63 10.82 -14.22
C ILE A 53 7.29 11.40 -15.46
N ASP A 54 6.75 12.52 -15.93
CA ASP A 54 7.19 13.17 -17.17
C ASP A 54 8.25 14.25 -16.91
N ASP A 55 8.22 14.88 -15.73
CA ASP A 55 9.14 15.93 -15.31
C ASP A 55 9.67 15.65 -13.90
N VAL A 56 10.99 15.72 -13.73
CA VAL A 56 11.70 15.40 -12.49
C VAL A 56 12.71 16.50 -12.22
N ASP A 57 12.59 17.12 -11.05
CA ASP A 57 13.53 18.13 -10.59
C ASP A 57 14.26 17.65 -9.35
N ALA A 58 15.33 18.36 -8.98
CA ALA A 58 15.98 18.11 -7.70
C ALA A 58 15.09 18.59 -6.55
N ALA A 59 14.83 17.72 -5.57
CA ALA A 59 14.06 18.05 -4.38
C ALA A 59 14.55 19.34 -3.67
N ALA A 60 15.86 19.58 -3.67
CA ALA A 60 16.47 20.78 -3.07
C ALA A 60 16.20 22.06 -3.88
N ALA A 61 16.11 21.96 -5.21
CA ALA A 61 15.78 23.09 -6.08
C ALA A 61 14.29 23.42 -6.03
N ARG A 62 13.44 22.42 -5.75
CA ARG A 62 11.98 22.54 -5.75
C ARG A 62 11.35 21.97 -4.46
N PRO A 63 11.55 22.62 -3.30
CA PRO A 63 10.98 22.13 -2.04
C PRO A 63 9.44 22.20 -2.08
N LEU A 64 8.75 21.12 -1.71
CA LEU A 64 7.30 21.09 -1.57
C LEU A 64 6.88 21.67 -0.21
N SER A 65 6.10 22.74 -0.23
CA SER A 65 5.56 23.43 0.94
C SER A 65 4.32 24.22 0.54
N GLY A 66 3.46 24.54 1.52
CA GLY A 66 2.28 25.38 1.33
C GLY A 66 0.95 24.70 1.70
N GLU A 67 -0.15 25.44 1.57
CA GLU A 67 -1.50 25.02 1.97
C GLU A 67 -2.07 23.87 1.11
N THR A 68 -1.50 23.65 -0.08
CA THR A 68 -1.89 22.55 -0.99
C THR A 68 -1.12 21.26 -0.72
N LEU A 69 -0.18 21.24 0.23
CA LEU A 69 0.57 20.05 0.58
C LEU A 69 -0.35 18.97 1.14
N ARG A 70 -0.36 17.80 0.53
CA ARG A 70 -1.08 16.60 0.99
C ARG A 70 -0.11 15.44 1.09
N ALA A 71 -0.26 14.64 2.13
CA ALA A 71 0.46 13.38 2.28
C ALA A 71 -0.51 12.21 2.11
N THR A 72 -0.16 11.28 1.25
CA THR A 72 -0.86 10.00 1.09
C THR A 72 0.14 8.88 1.30
N ARG A 73 -0.21 7.93 2.16
CA ARG A 73 0.68 6.84 2.54
C ARG A 73 0.11 5.50 2.12
N PHE A 74 0.88 4.71 1.41
CA PHE A 74 0.50 3.39 0.91
C PHE A 74 1.36 2.34 1.58
N VAL A 75 0.76 1.32 2.16
CA VAL A 75 1.47 0.20 2.79
C VAL A 75 1.07 -1.07 2.08
N THR A 76 2.04 -1.85 1.60
CA THR A 76 1.84 -3.16 0.98
C THR A 76 1.87 -4.29 2.01
N PHE A 77 1.42 -5.48 1.62
CA PHE A 77 1.36 -6.64 2.53
C PHE A 77 2.73 -7.14 3.02
N ASP A 78 3.79 -6.86 2.28
CA ASP A 78 5.17 -7.21 2.60
C ASP A 78 5.87 -6.19 3.51
N GLY A 79 5.20 -5.07 3.84
CA GLY A 79 5.75 -4.04 4.71
C GLY A 79 6.40 -2.86 4.00
N LEU A 80 6.45 -2.83 2.65
CA LEU A 80 6.87 -1.62 1.95
C LEU A 80 5.85 -0.49 2.17
N ALA A 81 6.33 0.62 2.70
CA ALA A 81 5.57 1.83 2.92
C ALA A 81 6.04 2.94 1.98
N ILE A 82 5.12 3.57 1.27
CA ILE A 82 5.35 4.65 0.31
C ILE A 82 4.57 5.86 0.78
N THR A 83 5.26 6.94 1.17
CA THR A 83 4.64 8.23 1.45
C THR A 83 4.81 9.14 0.24
N VAL A 84 3.68 9.60 -0.30
CA VAL A 84 3.63 10.54 -1.42
C VAL A 84 3.19 11.89 -0.90
N HIS A 85 4.09 12.86 -0.97
CA HIS A 85 3.77 14.27 -0.71
C HIS A 85 3.43 14.93 -2.03
N THR A 86 2.23 15.49 -2.15
CA THR A 86 1.78 16.21 -3.35
C THR A 86 1.48 17.66 -3.02
N ALA A 87 1.80 18.58 -3.92
CA ALA A 87 1.37 19.97 -3.84
C ALA A 87 1.05 20.51 -5.24
N GLU A 88 -0.04 21.26 -5.33
CA GLU A 88 -0.38 22.01 -6.54
C GLU A 88 0.48 23.28 -6.62
N ARG A 89 0.93 23.57 -7.84
CA ARG A 89 1.68 24.78 -8.22
C ARG A 89 1.19 25.29 -9.56
N ASP A 90 1.68 26.48 -9.93
CA ASP A 90 1.30 27.17 -11.16
C ASP A 90 1.56 26.33 -12.43
N ASP A 91 2.57 25.45 -12.40
CA ASP A 91 2.97 24.58 -13.49
C ASP A 91 2.43 23.14 -13.40
N GLY A 92 1.61 22.83 -12.38
CA GLY A 92 0.95 21.54 -12.23
C GLY A 92 1.07 20.92 -10.85
N VAL A 93 0.90 19.59 -10.78
CA VAL A 93 0.98 18.83 -9.52
C VAL A 93 2.37 18.23 -9.40
N TRP A 94 3.09 18.62 -8.35
CA TRP A 94 4.39 18.05 -8.02
C TRP A 94 4.26 17.03 -6.91
N ALA A 95 5.04 15.95 -6.99
CA ALA A 95 5.06 14.87 -6.02
C ALA A 95 6.47 14.53 -5.56
N ARG A 96 6.65 14.33 -4.26
CA ARG A 96 7.86 13.74 -3.65
C ARG A 96 7.51 12.39 -3.05
N PHE A 97 8.37 11.41 -3.25
CA PHE A 97 8.19 10.04 -2.78
C PHE A 97 9.19 9.72 -1.67
N GLU A 98 8.70 9.12 -0.60
CA GLU A 98 9.52 8.60 0.49
C GLU A 98 9.19 7.12 0.67
N PHE A 99 10.21 6.29 0.82
CA PHE A 99 10.06 4.85 0.98
C PHE A 99 10.60 4.43 2.35
N ALA A 100 9.82 3.61 3.04
CA ALA A 100 10.16 3.04 4.32
C ALA A 100 9.75 1.57 4.35
N HIS A 101 10.29 0.83 5.32
CA HIS A 101 9.84 -0.51 5.61
C HIS A 101 9.20 -0.53 7.00
N GLU A 102 7.95 -0.95 7.08
CA GLU A 102 7.26 -1.25 8.32
C GLU A 102 7.20 -2.74 8.52
N SER A 103 7.43 -3.19 9.76
CA SER A 103 7.18 -4.59 10.08
C SER A 103 5.69 -4.87 9.89
N PRO A 104 5.30 -5.78 8.98
CA PRO A 104 3.89 -6.01 8.71
C PRO A 104 3.21 -6.48 9.98
N ALA A 105 2.10 -5.82 10.36
CA ALA A 105 1.25 -6.32 11.42
C ALA A 105 0.75 -7.71 11.01
N ALA A 106 0.88 -8.71 11.89
CA ALA A 106 0.53 -10.10 11.61
C ALA A 106 -0.88 -10.20 11.02
N THR A 107 -0.98 -10.33 9.70
CA THR A 107 -2.23 -10.61 9.01
C THR A 107 -2.70 -12.00 9.44
N PRO A 108 -3.99 -12.20 9.77
CA PRO A 108 -4.52 -13.54 9.91
C PRO A 108 -4.27 -14.28 8.59
N THR A 109 -3.44 -15.32 8.63
CA THR A 109 -3.22 -16.24 7.53
C THR A 109 -4.59 -16.69 7.01
N ASP A 110 -4.78 -16.58 5.69
CA ASP A 110 -5.93 -17.11 4.96
C ASP A 110 -5.95 -18.63 5.21
N ALA A 111 -6.61 -19.05 6.28
CA ALA A 111 -6.94 -20.44 6.49
C ALA A 111 -7.98 -20.78 5.40
N PRO A 112 -7.75 -21.80 4.57
CA PRO A 112 -8.76 -22.20 3.61
C PRO A 112 -10.02 -22.56 4.41
N VAL A 113 -11.12 -21.85 4.12
CA VAL A 113 -12.45 -22.23 4.59
C VAL A 113 -12.73 -23.61 4.02
N ALA A 114 -12.51 -24.63 4.83
CA ALA A 114 -12.95 -25.99 4.56
C ALA A 114 -14.48 -25.99 4.67
N THR A 115 -15.14 -26.05 3.52
CA THR A 115 -16.55 -26.44 3.40
C THR A 115 -16.75 -27.79 4.09
N PRO A 116 -17.69 -27.94 5.04
CA PRO A 116 -17.96 -29.25 5.62
C PRO A 116 -19.00 -29.98 4.76
N ALA A 117 -18.66 -31.14 4.20
CA ALA A 117 -19.57 -32.27 4.02
C ALA A 117 -18.88 -33.50 3.36
N ASP A 118 -18.89 -34.59 4.14
CA ASP A 118 -18.82 -36.01 3.79
C ASP A 118 -17.52 -36.69 3.32
N ALA A 119 -17.30 -37.84 3.95
CA ALA A 119 -16.08 -38.61 4.04
C ALA A 119 -15.90 -39.63 2.91
N VAL A 120 -14.66 -39.86 2.46
CA VAL A 120 -14.07 -41.19 2.18
C VAL A 120 -12.53 -41.14 2.35
N THR A 121 -12.08 -42.00 3.27
CA THR A 121 -10.84 -42.81 3.36
C THR A 121 -9.55 -42.45 2.58
N ALA A 122 -8.52 -42.19 3.39
CA ALA A 122 -7.08 -42.54 3.27
C ALA A 122 -6.45 -42.76 1.88
N ALA A 123 -5.52 -41.88 1.52
CA ALA A 123 -4.13 -42.21 1.16
C ALA A 123 -3.30 -40.94 0.92
N ASP A 124 -2.07 -40.95 1.43
CA ASP A 124 -0.92 -40.12 1.07
C ASP A 124 -0.94 -38.63 1.50
N VAL A 125 -0.36 -38.35 2.67
CA VAL A 125 0.16 -37.01 3.02
C VAL A 125 1.66 -37.05 2.81
N PRO A 126 2.21 -36.46 1.73
CA PRO A 126 3.60 -36.04 1.79
C PRO A 126 3.67 -34.88 2.77
N ALA A 127 4.65 -35.00 3.67
CA ALA A 127 4.93 -34.11 4.78
C ALA A 127 4.77 -32.62 4.40
N ALA A 128 3.98 -31.91 5.20
CA ALA A 128 3.98 -30.47 5.20
C ALA A 128 5.39 -29.99 5.52
N ASP A 129 6.04 -29.37 4.54
CA ASP A 129 7.30 -28.70 4.69
C ASP A 129 7.08 -27.44 5.57
N PRO A 130 7.63 -27.37 6.79
CA PRO A 130 7.51 -26.20 7.65
C PRO A 130 8.70 -25.26 7.35
N ALA A 131 8.70 -24.67 6.16
CA ALA A 131 9.63 -23.60 5.79
C ALA A 131 8.99 -22.83 4.63
N LEU A 132 8.49 -21.61 4.80
CA LEU A 132 9.30 -20.41 5.00
C LEU A 132 8.41 -19.31 5.60
N ALA A 133 8.46 -19.15 6.92
CA ALA A 133 8.14 -17.89 7.57
C ALA A 133 9.47 -17.18 7.90
N THR A 134 10.08 -16.58 6.88
CA THR A 134 11.17 -15.61 7.06
C THR A 134 10.55 -14.23 6.83
N PRO A 135 10.74 -13.23 7.70
CA PRO A 135 10.37 -11.86 7.36
C PRO A 135 11.16 -11.50 6.09
N ALA A 136 10.46 -11.13 5.01
CA ALA A 136 11.06 -11.02 3.69
C ALA A 136 12.16 -9.94 3.71
N PRO A 137 13.46 -10.30 3.57
CA PRO A 137 14.54 -9.32 3.44
C PRO A 137 14.40 -8.46 2.18
N ASP A 138 13.51 -8.86 1.26
CA ASP A 138 13.26 -8.19 -0.01
C ASP A 138 12.59 -6.82 0.14
N ALA A 139 11.52 -6.69 0.93
CA ALA A 139 10.80 -5.42 1.05
C ALA A 139 11.64 -4.33 1.75
N ALA A 140 12.41 -4.71 2.77
CA ALA A 140 13.35 -3.80 3.42
C ALA A 140 14.49 -3.36 2.48
N ALA A 141 15.06 -4.30 1.74
CA ALA A 141 16.10 -4.01 0.75
C ALA A 141 15.56 -3.15 -0.40
N GLN A 142 14.34 -3.41 -0.85
CA GLN A 142 13.66 -2.67 -1.89
C GLN A 142 13.32 -1.24 -1.46
N ALA A 143 12.82 -1.04 -0.24
CA ALA A 143 12.60 0.30 0.33
C ALA A 143 13.92 1.09 0.33
N ALA A 144 15.02 0.48 0.80
CA ALA A 144 16.33 1.10 0.81
C ALA A 144 16.84 1.43 -0.61
N ALA A 145 16.64 0.53 -1.58
CA ALA A 145 17.03 0.74 -2.97
C ALA A 145 16.22 1.87 -3.63
N LEU A 146 14.91 1.93 -3.38
CA LEU A 146 14.03 2.98 -3.90
C LEU A 146 14.38 4.34 -3.30
N THR A 147 14.61 4.39 -1.98
CA THR A 147 15.11 5.60 -1.32
C THR A 147 16.44 6.01 -1.93
N ALA A 148 17.43 5.13 -2.02
CA ALA A 148 18.74 5.46 -2.60
C ALA A 148 18.64 6.01 -4.03
N ARG A 149 17.69 5.50 -4.82
CA ARG A 149 17.45 5.94 -6.20
C ARG A 149 16.71 7.27 -6.30
N THR A 150 16.00 7.69 -5.26
CA THR A 150 15.16 8.90 -5.22
C THR A 150 15.69 9.99 -4.28
N THR A 151 16.77 9.74 -3.53
CA THR A 151 17.38 10.68 -2.55
C THR A 151 17.73 12.07 -3.11
N GLY A 152 17.75 12.27 -4.42
CA GLY A 152 18.01 13.57 -5.05
C GLY A 152 16.85 14.18 -5.83
N TRP A 153 15.71 13.49 -5.92
CA TRP A 153 14.57 13.84 -6.78
C TRP A 153 13.37 14.27 -5.92
#